data_AF-A0A0A2DMM0-F1
#
_entry.id   AF-A0A0A2DMM0-F1
#
_cell.length_a   1.000
_cell.length_b   1.000
_cell.length_c   1.000
_cell.angle_alpha   90.00
_cell.angle_beta   90.00
_cell.angle_gamma   90.00
#
_symmetry.space_group_name_H-M   'P 1'
#
loop_
_entity.id
_entity.type
_entity.pdbx_description
1 polymer ?
#
loop_
_entity_poly.entity_id
_entity_poly.type
_entity_poly.pdbx_seq_one_letter_code
_entity_poly.pdbx_strand_id
1 'polypeptide(L)'
;MLTDREVYRWLDGRIPASVDRTSALNDLDADEDEEAVMSLVAEAFEEGELSLEIVETLKREYPESGYPLESIEWYERQIIENSFEK
;
A
#
# COMPACT_ATOMS: atom_id res chain seq x y z
N MET A 1 -5.11 9.30 11.47
CA MET A 1 -4.99 7.88 11.80
C MET A 1 -6.36 7.27 11.71
N LEU A 2 -6.63 6.78 10.52
CA LEU A 2 -7.62 5.77 10.22
C LEU A 2 -7.22 4.45 10.87
N THR A 3 -8.18 3.54 11.04
CA THR A 3 -7.88 2.13 11.33
C THR A 3 -7.33 1.43 10.08
N ASP A 4 -6.60 0.33 10.22
CA ASP A 4 -6.06 -0.42 9.08
C ASP A 4 -7.14 -0.83 8.07
N ARG A 5 -8.30 -1.26 8.57
CA ARG A 5 -9.47 -1.57 7.72
C ARG A 5 -9.99 -0.35 6.94
N GLU A 6 -9.93 0.84 7.52
CA GLU A 6 -10.29 2.09 6.84
C GLU A 6 -9.21 2.51 5.84
N VAL A 7 -7.93 2.30 6.16
CA VAL A 7 -6.81 2.51 5.24
C VAL A 7 -6.93 1.58 4.03
N TYR A 8 -7.22 0.29 4.25
CA TYR A 8 -7.46 -0.68 3.19
C TYR A 8 -8.55 -0.20 2.23
N ARG A 9 -9.74 0.17 2.76
CA ARG A 9 -10.86 0.65 1.94
C ARG A 9 -10.52 1.94 1.19
N TRP A 10 -9.75 2.83 1.83
CA TRP A 10 -9.28 4.05 1.21
C TRP A 10 -8.32 3.76 0.05
N LEU A 11 -7.43 2.77 0.21
CA LEU A 11 -6.45 2.35 -0.79
C LEU A 11 -7.13 1.63 -1.96
N ASP A 12 -7.97 0.65 -1.68
CA ASP A 12 -8.71 -0.13 -2.68
C ASP A 12 -9.56 0.77 -3.60
N GLY A 13 -10.15 1.83 -3.04
CA GLY A 13 -10.91 2.82 -3.80
C GLY A 13 -10.07 3.75 -4.71
N ARG A 14 -8.74 3.67 -4.65
CA ARG A 14 -7.80 4.53 -5.41
C ARG A 14 -6.97 3.78 -6.44
N ILE A 15 -6.82 2.48 -6.28
CA ILE A 15 -6.10 1.64 -7.22
C ILE A 15 -7.07 1.05 -8.25
N PRO A 16 -6.62 0.81 -9.49
CA PRO A 16 -7.48 0.23 -10.52
C PRO A 16 -8.00 -1.16 -10.17
N ALA A 17 -9.11 -1.54 -10.81
CA ALA A 17 -9.69 -2.88 -10.68
C ALA A 17 -8.82 -3.99 -11.32
N SER A 18 -7.76 -3.63 -12.06
CA SER A 18 -6.80 -4.60 -12.62
C SER A 18 -5.91 -5.21 -11.55
N VAL A 19 -5.60 -4.46 -10.49
CA VAL A 19 -4.72 -4.90 -9.41
C VAL A 19 -5.27 -6.13 -8.71
N ASP A 20 -4.47 -7.18 -8.58
CA ASP A 20 -4.89 -8.37 -7.85
C ASP A 20 -5.15 -8.03 -6.36
N ARG A 21 -6.28 -8.50 -5.85
CA ARG A 21 -6.73 -8.32 -4.47
C ARG A 21 -6.72 -9.63 -3.69
N THR A 22 -6.38 -10.75 -4.34
CA THR A 22 -6.51 -12.09 -3.77
C THR A 22 -5.76 -12.21 -2.44
N SER A 23 -4.49 -11.80 -2.39
CA SER A 23 -3.69 -11.83 -1.16
C SER A 23 -4.31 -10.97 -0.07
N ALA A 24 -4.62 -9.71 -0.39
CA ALA A 24 -5.16 -8.77 0.58
C ALA A 24 -6.57 -9.15 1.09
N LEU A 25 -7.40 -9.80 0.27
CA LEU A 25 -8.70 -10.33 0.69
C LEU A 25 -8.55 -11.53 1.63
N ASN A 26 -7.56 -12.39 1.41
CA ASN A 26 -7.27 -13.49 2.34
C ASN A 26 -6.84 -12.95 3.72
N ASP A 27 -6.03 -11.90 3.74
CA ASP A 27 -5.58 -11.26 4.99
C ASP A 27 -6.77 -10.61 5.74
N LEU A 28 -7.70 -9.96 5.01
CA LEU A 28 -8.95 -9.44 5.61
C LEU A 28 -9.84 -10.55 6.18
N ASP A 29 -9.96 -11.67 5.47
CA ASP A 29 -10.74 -12.83 5.94
C ASP A 29 -10.11 -13.47 7.18
N ALA A 30 -8.81 -13.27 7.41
CA ALA A 30 -8.07 -13.66 8.61
C ALA A 30 -8.09 -12.61 9.74
N ASP A 31 -8.78 -11.48 9.56
CA ASP A 31 -8.77 -10.30 10.44
C ASP A 31 -7.36 -9.68 10.62
N GLU A 32 -6.49 -9.85 9.63
CA GLU A 32 -5.14 -9.25 9.56
C GLU A 32 -5.18 -7.96 8.73
N ASP A 33 -5.89 -6.94 9.22
CA ASP A 33 -6.17 -5.72 8.47
C ASP A 33 -4.89 -4.94 8.06
N GLU A 34 -3.83 -4.94 8.88
CA GLU A 34 -2.53 -4.32 8.55
C GLU A 34 -1.84 -5.04 7.38
N GLU A 35 -1.83 -6.38 7.42
CA GLU A 35 -1.26 -7.21 6.34
C GLU A 35 -2.05 -7.03 5.04
N ALA A 36 -3.38 -6.94 5.13
CA ALA A 36 -4.22 -6.66 3.97
C ALA A 36 -3.85 -5.34 3.27
N VAL A 37 -3.53 -4.28 4.03
CA VAL A 37 -3.03 -3.03 3.46
C VAL A 37 -1.70 -3.27 2.76
N MET A 38 -0.76 -3.95 3.41
CA MET A 38 0.58 -4.16 2.87
C MET A 38 0.59 -5.05 1.62
N SER A 39 -0.21 -6.11 1.61
CA SER A 39 -0.47 -6.96 0.44
C SER A 39 -1.00 -6.12 -0.73
N LEU A 40 -1.97 -5.25 -0.49
CA LEU A 40 -2.54 -4.43 -1.55
C LEU A 40 -1.57 -3.36 -2.08
N VAL A 41 -0.72 -2.80 -1.21
CA VAL A 41 0.37 -1.89 -1.59
C VAL A 41 1.38 -2.62 -2.48
N ALA A 42 1.75 -3.85 -2.13
CA ALA A 42 2.69 -4.66 -2.89
C ALA A 42 2.17 -4.94 -4.31
N GLU A 43 0.93 -5.43 -4.44
CA GLU A 43 0.31 -5.72 -5.73
C GLU A 43 0.18 -4.45 -6.59
N ALA A 44 -0.25 -3.33 -5.99
CA ALA A 44 -0.33 -2.06 -6.71
C ALA A 44 1.04 -1.57 -7.19
N PHE A 45 2.10 -1.83 -6.43
CA PHE A 45 3.46 -1.50 -6.85
C PHE A 45 3.95 -2.40 -7.99
N GLU A 46 3.73 -3.71 -7.90
CA GLU A 46 4.15 -4.66 -8.93
C GLU A 46 3.47 -4.40 -10.28
N GLU A 47 2.21 -3.96 -10.27
CA GLU A 47 1.49 -3.54 -11.48
C GLU A 47 1.83 -2.12 -11.95
N GLY A 48 2.61 -1.36 -11.17
CA GLY A 48 2.99 0.02 -11.51
C GLY A 48 1.88 1.06 -11.29
N GLU A 49 0.86 0.71 -10.50
CA GLU A 49 -0.30 1.54 -10.18
C GLU A 49 -0.18 2.27 -8.83
N LEU A 50 0.86 1.94 -8.04
CA LEU A 50 1.17 2.64 -6.80
C LEU A 50 1.81 4.01 -7.07
N SER A 51 1.07 5.09 -6.82
CA SER A 51 1.55 6.47 -7.01
C SER A 51 2.21 7.05 -5.77
N LEU A 52 3.06 8.07 -5.95
CA LEU A 52 3.68 8.80 -4.83
C LEU A 52 2.64 9.49 -3.92
N GLU A 53 1.51 9.96 -4.47
CA GLU A 53 0.43 10.55 -3.67
C GLU A 53 -0.19 9.54 -2.70
N ILE A 54 -0.36 8.30 -3.17
CA ILE A 54 -0.86 7.20 -2.34
C ILE A 54 0.15 6.91 -1.23
N VAL A 55 1.43 6.77 -1.58
CA VAL A 55 2.53 6.52 -0.65
C VAL A 55 2.62 7.62 0.43
N GLU A 56 2.57 8.89 0.05
CA GLU A 56 2.59 10.01 1.00
C GLU A 56 1.43 9.94 2.01
N THR A 57 0.25 9.51 1.55
CA THR A 57 -0.90 9.37 2.44
C THR A 57 -0.73 8.18 3.38
N LEU A 58 -0.25 7.04 2.87
CA LEU A 58 0.05 5.87 3.70
C LEU A 58 1.06 6.20 4.81
N LYS A 59 2.12 6.97 4.52
CA LYS A 59 3.09 7.42 5.56
C LYS A 59 2.46 8.30 6.65
N ARG A 60 1.36 9.01 6.36
CA ARG A 60 0.64 9.80 7.36
C ARG A 60 -0.26 8.93 8.24
N GLU A 61 -0.76 7.83 7.70
CA GLU A 61 -1.59 6.88 8.44
C GLU A 61 -0.74 5.86 9.23
N TYR A 62 0.49 5.59 8.79
CA TYR A 62 1.51 4.82 9.52
C TYR A 62 2.70 5.71 9.95
N PRO A 63 2.50 6.67 10.88
CA PRO A 63 3.56 7.61 11.27
C PRO A 63 4.62 7.00 12.21
N GLU A 64 4.34 5.83 12.80
CA GLU A 64 5.23 5.16 13.74
C GLU A 64 6.27 4.29 13.02
N SER A 65 7.49 4.26 13.55
CA SER A 65 8.53 3.36 13.06
C SER A 65 8.11 1.91 13.25
N GLY A 66 8.18 1.11 12.20
CA GLY A 66 7.77 -0.28 12.22
C GLY A 66 7.67 -0.83 10.81
N TYR A 67 7.30 -2.10 10.71
CA TYR A 67 7.24 -2.83 9.45
C TYR A 67 6.41 -2.13 8.35
N PRO A 68 5.21 -1.58 8.63
CA PRO A 68 4.44 -0.87 7.60
C PRO A 68 5.17 0.36 7.06
N LEU A 69 5.63 1.25 7.94
CA LEU A 69 6.32 2.49 7.52
C LEU A 69 7.62 2.20 6.77
N GLU A 70 8.44 1.26 7.25
CA GLU A 70 9.69 0.88 6.59
C GLU A 70 9.45 0.33 5.17
N SER A 71 8.38 -0.44 5.00
CA SER A 71 7.97 -0.99 3.71
C SER A 71 7.44 0.09 2.78
N ILE A 72 6.59 1.00 3.27
CA ILE A 72 6.08 2.14 2.50
C ILE A 72 7.23 3.05 2.02
N GLU A 73 8.21 3.34 2.88
CA GLU A 73 9.41 4.09 2.50
C GLU A 73 10.28 3.35 1.48
N TRP A 74 10.31 2.02 1.52
CA TRP A 74 10.97 1.23 0.50
C TRP A 74 10.30 1.40 -0.87
N TYR A 75 8.97 1.28 -0.95
CA TYR A 75 8.22 1.51 -2.19
C TYR A 75 8.41 2.94 -2.72
N GLU A 76 8.39 3.95 -1.85
CA GLU A 76 8.67 5.34 -2.21
C GLU A 76 10.02 5.47 -2.93
N ARG A 77 11.09 4.91 -2.36
CA ARG A 77 12.43 4.93 -2.96
C ARG A 77 12.44 4.26 -4.33
N GLN A 78 11.81 3.09 -4.45
CA GLN A 78 11.76 2.37 -5.72
C GLN A 78 10.99 3.14 -6.80
N ILE A 79 9.86 3.76 -6.46
CA ILE A 79 9.11 4.58 -7.41
C ILE A 79 9.96 5.77 -7.88
N ILE A 80 10.65 6.44 -6.96
CA ILE A 80 11.53 7.59 -7.26
C ILE A 80 12.70 7.15 -8.15
N GLU A 81 13.41 6.08 -7.79
CA GLU A 81 14.57 5.56 -8.55
C GLU A 81 14.16 5.19 -9.98
N ASN A 82 13.07 4.43 -10.15
CA ASN A 82 12.58 4.03 -11.46
C ASN A 82 11.98 5.18 -12.29
N SER A 83 11.65 6.32 -11.67
CA SER A 83 11.17 7.51 -12.37
C SER A 83 12.29 8.32 -13.02
N PHE A 84 13.55 8.13 -12.60
CA PHE A 84 14.72 8.81 -13.17
C PHE A 84 15.42 7.99 -14.28
N GLU A 85 15.03 6.73 -14.48
CA GLU A 85 15.58 5.86 -15.52
C GLU A 85 14.79 5.88 -16.85
N LYS A 86 13.73 6.71 -16.95
CA LYS A 86 12.93 6.93 -18.17
C LYS A 86 13.23 8.27 -18.83
#